data_AF-S4RG68-F1
#
_entry.id   AF-S4RG68-F1
#
_cell.length_a   1.000
_cell.length_b   1.000
_cell.length_c   1.000
_cell.angle_alpha   90.00
_cell.angle_beta   90.00
_cell.angle_gamma   90.00
#
_symmetry.space_group_name_H-M   'P 1'
#
loop_
_entity.id
_entity.type
_entity.pdbx_description
1 polymer ?
#
loop_
_entity_poly.entity_id
_entity_poly.type
_entity_poly.pdbx_seq_one_letter_code
_entity_poly.pdbx_strand_id
1 'polypeptide(L)'
;SVGAHRGSSHPWGSGRGVFAVLALSLVAVAATTAAPGQQEEPVRLFTDADIAEYNGDDPEKPIYMAVNGVVFDVSTGKGYYGKGASYNALAGRDSTRAVAKMSLAPEDLISDTSGLTQDQLESLERVFSGVYKAKYPIVGYMAYRLLLADGSPNPDFHPEELKETEPREEL
;
A
#
# COMPACT_ATOMS: atom_id res chain seq x y z
N SER A 1 -19.05 54.62 53.84
CA SER A 1 -18.35 53.48 54.45
C SER A 1 -17.00 53.36 53.76
N VAL A 2 -15.94 53.73 54.47
CA VAL A 2 -14.55 53.78 54.01
C VAL A 2 -13.81 52.68 54.77
N GLY A 3 -12.98 51.90 54.07
CA GLY A 3 -12.00 51.02 54.68
C GLY A 3 -11.41 50.07 53.64
N ALA A 4 -10.11 49.79 53.59
CA ALA A 4 -8.94 50.40 54.22
C ALA A 4 -7.72 49.90 53.45
N HIS A 5 -6.78 50.80 53.14
CA HIS A 5 -5.42 50.47 52.72
C HIS A 5 -4.62 49.81 53.86
N ARG A 6 -3.81 48.81 53.54
CA ARG A 6 -2.49 48.48 54.14
C ARG A 6 -1.70 47.72 53.06
N GLY A 7 -0.44 48.00 52.72
CA GLY A 7 0.60 48.81 53.33
C GLY A 7 1.79 47.94 53.72
N SER A 8 2.94 48.16 53.05
CA SER A 8 4.34 47.90 53.49
C SER A 8 4.77 46.42 53.66
N SER A 9 6.02 45.97 53.50
CA SER A 9 7.36 46.58 53.52
C SER A 9 8.38 45.52 53.07
N HIS A 10 9.47 45.94 52.43
CA HIS A 10 10.67 45.09 52.20
C HIS A 10 11.40 44.78 53.52
N PRO A 11 12.29 43.78 53.55
CA PRO A 11 13.65 44.15 53.92
C PRO A 11 14.76 43.47 53.12
N TRP A 12 15.85 44.23 53.08
CA TRP A 12 17.20 43.93 52.61
C TRP A 12 17.88 42.91 53.55
N GLY A 13 18.63 41.95 52.99
CA GLY A 13 19.47 41.03 53.76
C GLY A 13 20.77 40.68 53.03
N SER A 14 21.88 41.14 53.61
CA SER A 14 23.27 41.02 53.16
C SER A 14 23.82 39.57 53.23
N GLY A 15 24.71 39.18 52.31
CA GLY A 15 25.43 37.91 52.41
C GLY A 15 26.53 37.75 51.37
N ARG A 16 27.79 37.72 51.83
CA ARG A 16 29.04 37.69 51.06
C ARG A 16 29.24 36.34 50.35
N GLY A 17 29.93 36.34 49.21
CA GLY A 17 30.54 35.11 48.68
C GLY A 17 30.93 35.20 47.22
N VAL A 18 32.14 35.71 46.95
CA VAL A 18 32.82 35.44 45.68
C VAL A 18 33.41 34.03 45.78
N PHE A 19 32.94 33.09 44.97
CA PHE A 19 33.72 31.92 44.60
C PHE A 19 33.66 31.69 43.09
N ALA A 20 34.85 31.48 42.57
CA ALA A 20 35.23 31.41 41.19
C ALA A 20 34.80 30.09 40.53
N VAL A 21 34.43 30.23 39.25
CA VAL A 21 34.83 29.39 38.10
C VAL A 21 34.47 27.90 38.13
N LEU A 22 33.61 27.50 37.19
CA LEU A 22 33.96 26.52 36.15
C LEU A 22 32.87 26.52 35.08
N ALA A 23 33.23 27.01 33.89
CA ALA A 23 32.43 26.83 32.69
C ALA A 23 32.40 25.33 32.36
N LEU A 24 31.29 24.67 32.64
CA LEU A 24 30.99 23.38 32.03
C LEU A 24 30.02 23.68 30.88
N SER A 25 30.58 23.80 29.68
CA SER A 25 29.80 23.83 28.46
C SER A 25 28.94 22.58 28.42
N LEU A 26 27.64 22.73 28.70
CA LEU A 26 26.68 21.71 28.31
C LEU A 26 26.68 21.73 26.79
N VAL A 27 27.37 20.76 26.19
CA VAL A 27 27.07 20.36 24.82
C VAL A 27 25.63 19.89 24.88
N ALA A 28 24.69 20.73 24.42
CA ALA A 28 23.38 20.26 24.08
C ALA A 28 23.60 19.19 23.01
N VAL A 29 23.46 17.92 23.41
CA VAL A 29 23.22 16.85 22.45
C VAL A 29 21.90 17.22 21.82
N ALA A 30 21.97 17.91 20.69
CA ALA A 30 20.86 17.99 19.78
C ALA A 30 20.55 16.52 19.45
N ALA A 31 19.54 15.98 20.12
CA ALA A 31 18.90 14.76 19.67
C ALA A 31 18.52 15.07 18.22
N THR A 32 19.24 14.47 17.29
CA THR A 32 18.84 14.43 15.90
C THR A 32 17.41 13.89 15.92
N THR A 33 16.45 14.79 15.79
CA THR A 33 15.10 14.42 15.36
C THR A 33 15.29 13.94 13.94
N ALA A 34 15.59 12.64 13.80
CA ALA A 34 15.33 11.96 12.55
C ALA A 34 13.86 12.24 12.25
N ALA A 35 13.60 12.91 11.12
CA ALA A 35 12.26 13.06 10.59
C ALA A 35 11.56 11.68 10.64
N PRO A 36 10.23 11.62 10.87
CA PRO A 36 9.52 10.35 10.82
C PRO A 36 9.74 9.73 9.44
N GLY A 37 10.63 8.73 9.39
CA GLY A 37 10.89 7.95 8.20
C GLY A 37 9.60 7.24 7.85
N GLN A 38 9.15 7.43 6.61
CA GLN A 38 8.10 6.63 6.00
C GLN A 38 8.55 5.17 6.09
N GLN A 39 7.98 4.42 7.04
CA GLN A 39 8.10 2.98 7.05
C GLN A 39 7.27 2.50 5.86
N GLU A 40 7.92 2.25 4.73
CA GLU A 40 7.27 1.62 3.58
C GLU A 40 6.77 0.25 4.05
N GLU A 41 5.45 0.03 4.06
CA GLU A 41 4.91 -1.28 4.39
C GLU A 41 5.46 -2.31 3.39
N PRO A 42 5.94 -3.47 3.86
CA PRO A 42 6.51 -4.47 2.98
C PRO A 42 5.46 -4.93 1.96
N VAL A 43 5.84 -4.87 0.69
CA VAL A 43 4.99 -5.34 -0.41
C VAL A 43 4.68 -6.83 -0.23
N ARG A 44 3.40 -7.18 -0.20
CA ARG A 44 2.96 -8.58 -0.09
C ARG A 44 3.08 -9.29 -1.44
N LEU A 45 3.65 -10.49 -1.42
CA LEU A 45 3.75 -11.37 -2.58
C LEU A 45 2.77 -12.53 -2.48
N PHE A 46 2.23 -12.93 -3.63
CA PHE A 46 1.30 -14.03 -3.75
C PHE A 46 1.81 -15.04 -4.78
N THR A 47 1.90 -16.31 -4.38
CA THR A 47 1.93 -17.42 -5.33
C THR A 47 0.51 -17.74 -5.79
N ASP A 48 0.38 -18.57 -6.83
CA ASP A 48 -0.93 -19.07 -7.28
C ASP A 48 -1.67 -19.81 -6.16
N ALA A 49 -0.94 -20.55 -5.32
CA ALA A 49 -1.50 -21.25 -4.17
C ALA A 49 -2.00 -20.27 -3.10
N ASP A 50 -1.25 -19.20 -2.83
CA ASP A 50 -1.61 -18.20 -1.82
C ASP A 50 -2.87 -17.42 -2.23
N ILE A 51 -2.94 -16.96 -3.48
CA ILE A 51 -4.09 -16.17 -3.95
C ILE A 51 -5.36 -17.05 -4.07
N ALA A 52 -5.23 -18.34 -4.36
CA ALA A 52 -6.35 -19.28 -4.47
C ALA A 52 -7.20 -19.38 -3.21
N GLU A 53 -6.65 -19.07 -2.03
CA GLU A 53 -7.42 -19.04 -0.78
C GLU A 53 -8.45 -17.89 -0.70
N TYR A 54 -8.35 -16.89 -1.59
CA TYR A 54 -9.16 -15.67 -1.59
C TYR A 54 -10.16 -15.64 -2.76
N ASN A 55 -10.66 -16.82 -3.14
CA ASN A 55 -11.59 -17.01 -4.26
C ASN A 55 -13.06 -16.66 -3.93
N GLY A 56 -13.34 -16.22 -2.70
CA GLY A 56 -14.67 -15.87 -2.22
C GLY A 56 -15.54 -17.05 -1.77
N ASP A 57 -14.99 -18.26 -1.65
CA ASP A 57 -15.69 -19.42 -1.07
C ASP A 57 -15.90 -19.28 0.44
N ASP A 58 -14.92 -18.72 1.14
CA ASP A 58 -14.99 -18.42 2.57
C ASP A 58 -15.55 -17.00 2.76
N PRO A 59 -16.74 -16.84 3.36
CA PRO A 59 -17.36 -15.53 3.54
C PRO A 59 -16.61 -14.62 4.53
N GLU A 60 -15.72 -15.18 5.37
CA GLU A 60 -14.92 -14.43 6.34
C GLU A 60 -13.58 -13.94 5.77
N LYS A 61 -13.18 -14.44 4.59
CA LYS A 61 -11.99 -13.98 3.87
C LYS A 61 -12.33 -12.87 2.87
N PRO A 62 -11.40 -11.94 2.60
CA PRO A 62 -11.52 -11.03 1.48
C PRO A 62 -11.46 -11.81 0.15
N ILE A 63 -11.89 -11.16 -0.93
CA ILE A 63 -11.86 -11.70 -2.28
C ILE A 63 -10.76 -10.99 -3.04
N TYR A 64 -9.76 -11.75 -3.49
CA TYR A 64 -8.65 -11.21 -4.28
C TYR A 64 -8.71 -11.69 -5.72
N MET A 65 -8.20 -10.86 -6.62
CA MET A 65 -8.05 -11.17 -8.03
C MET A 65 -6.80 -10.46 -8.53
N ALA A 66 -5.96 -11.17 -9.27
CA ALA A 66 -4.82 -10.57 -9.93
C ALA A 66 -5.13 -10.24 -11.38
N VAL A 67 -4.64 -9.08 -11.83
CA VAL A 67 -4.66 -8.67 -13.24
C VAL A 67 -3.31 -8.01 -13.52
N ASN A 68 -2.67 -8.41 -14.60
CA ASN A 68 -1.32 -8.03 -15.00
C ASN A 68 -0.29 -8.24 -13.87
N GLY A 69 -0.44 -9.30 -13.07
CA GLY A 69 0.40 -9.59 -11.91
C GLY A 69 0.18 -8.68 -10.70
N VAL A 70 -0.78 -7.75 -10.73
CA VAL A 70 -1.14 -6.89 -9.58
C VAL A 70 -2.35 -7.47 -8.88
N VAL A 71 -2.28 -7.65 -7.56
CA VAL A 71 -3.34 -8.25 -6.74
C VAL A 71 -4.24 -7.17 -6.18
N PHE A 72 -5.52 -7.24 -6.54
CA PHE A 72 -6.56 -6.30 -6.10
C PHE A 72 -7.47 -6.93 -5.04
N ASP A 73 -7.87 -6.13 -4.06
CA ASP A 73 -8.98 -6.45 -3.18
C ASP A 73 -10.32 -6.11 -3.84
N VAL A 74 -10.98 -7.13 -4.37
CA VAL A 74 -12.28 -7.00 -5.06
C VAL A 74 -13.46 -7.30 -4.14
N SER A 75 -13.26 -7.29 -2.81
CA SER A 75 -14.32 -7.60 -1.83
C SER A 75 -15.51 -6.64 -1.90
N THR A 76 -15.29 -5.36 -2.23
CA THR A 76 -16.38 -4.40 -2.47
C THR A 76 -17.26 -4.77 -3.67
N GLY A 77 -16.73 -5.61 -4.56
CA GLY A 77 -17.41 -6.22 -5.70
C GLY A 77 -18.00 -7.62 -5.42
N LYS A 78 -18.28 -7.99 -4.16
CA LYS A 78 -18.78 -9.33 -3.79
C LYS A 78 -19.98 -9.82 -4.60
N GLY A 79 -20.87 -8.93 -5.04
CA GLY A 79 -22.00 -9.28 -5.93
C GLY A 79 -21.60 -9.79 -7.32
N TYR A 80 -20.35 -9.55 -7.73
CA TYR A 80 -19.76 -9.99 -9.00
C TYR A 80 -18.78 -11.15 -8.81
N TYR A 81 -17.94 -11.09 -7.78
CA TYR A 81 -16.81 -12.02 -7.60
C TYR A 81 -17.01 -13.03 -6.47
N GLY A 82 -18.00 -12.84 -5.58
CA GLY A 82 -18.28 -13.77 -4.49
C GLY A 82 -18.79 -15.11 -5.00
N LYS A 83 -18.74 -16.15 -4.15
CA LYS A 83 -19.19 -17.50 -4.49
C LYS A 83 -20.55 -17.51 -5.20
N GLY A 84 -20.58 -18.10 -6.40
CA GLY A 84 -21.80 -18.23 -7.21
C GLY A 84 -22.19 -16.98 -8.01
N ALA A 85 -21.46 -15.87 -7.90
CA ALA A 85 -21.66 -14.68 -8.73
C ALA A 85 -21.07 -14.86 -10.14
N SER A 86 -21.54 -14.05 -11.09
CA SER A 86 -21.25 -14.21 -12.53
C SER A 86 -19.76 -14.17 -12.89
N TYR A 87 -18.93 -13.49 -12.10
CA TYR A 87 -17.50 -13.34 -12.33
C TYR A 87 -16.64 -14.04 -11.26
N ASN A 88 -17.24 -14.93 -10.46
CA ASN A 88 -16.52 -15.66 -9.41
C ASN A 88 -15.35 -16.49 -9.94
N ALA A 89 -15.43 -17.00 -11.17
CA ALA A 89 -14.35 -17.76 -11.81
C ALA A 89 -13.03 -16.98 -11.94
N LEU A 90 -13.09 -15.65 -11.89
CA LEU A 90 -11.92 -14.78 -11.95
C LEU A 90 -11.22 -14.60 -10.60
N ALA A 91 -11.92 -14.85 -9.49
CA ALA A 91 -11.40 -14.66 -8.14
C ALA A 91 -10.39 -15.74 -7.74
N GLY A 92 -9.48 -15.39 -6.85
CA GLY A 92 -8.44 -16.27 -6.31
C GLY A 92 -7.40 -16.70 -7.34
N ARG A 93 -7.14 -15.91 -8.37
CA ARG A 93 -6.13 -16.21 -9.39
C ARG A 93 -5.67 -14.96 -10.12
N ASP A 94 -4.63 -15.11 -10.92
CA ASP A 94 -4.31 -14.15 -11.97
C ASP A 94 -5.17 -14.42 -13.21
N SER A 95 -6.06 -13.47 -13.48
CA SER A 95 -7.06 -13.49 -14.55
C SER A 95 -6.69 -12.55 -15.70
N THR A 96 -5.39 -12.26 -15.89
CA THR A 96 -4.90 -11.34 -16.93
C THR A 96 -5.45 -11.69 -18.31
N ARG A 97 -5.32 -12.96 -18.73
CA ARG A 97 -5.78 -13.40 -20.06
C ARG A 97 -7.30 -13.30 -20.21
N ALA A 98 -8.03 -13.72 -19.18
CA ALA A 98 -9.48 -13.63 -19.12
C ALA A 98 -9.96 -12.18 -19.28
N VAL A 99 -9.31 -11.23 -18.61
CA VAL A 99 -9.60 -9.79 -18.73
C VAL A 99 -9.28 -9.29 -20.14
N ALA A 100 -8.11 -9.63 -20.68
CA ALA A 100 -7.71 -9.24 -22.04
C ALA A 100 -8.73 -9.70 -23.10
N LYS A 101 -9.21 -10.93 -22.96
CA LYS A 101 -10.15 -11.57 -23.90
C LYS A 101 -11.62 -11.32 -23.59
N MET A 102 -11.94 -10.67 -22.46
CA MET A 102 -13.31 -10.57 -21.93
C MET A 102 -14.00 -11.94 -21.82
N SER A 103 -13.27 -12.93 -21.31
CA SER A 103 -13.66 -14.35 -21.34
C SER A 103 -13.74 -14.93 -19.94
N LEU A 104 -14.68 -15.86 -19.74
CA LEU A 104 -14.75 -16.73 -18.56
C LEU A 104 -14.50 -18.20 -18.92
N ALA A 105 -14.01 -18.46 -20.14
CA ALA A 105 -13.69 -19.81 -20.58
C ALA A 105 -12.52 -20.35 -19.71
N PRO A 106 -12.58 -21.61 -19.24
CA PRO A 106 -11.56 -22.17 -18.35
C PRO A 106 -10.12 -22.03 -18.86
N GLU A 107 -9.91 -22.14 -20.17
CA GLU A 107 -8.61 -21.99 -20.83
C GLU A 107 -8.04 -20.56 -20.77
N ASP A 108 -8.88 -19.56 -20.51
CA ASP A 108 -8.48 -18.17 -20.40
C ASP A 108 -8.24 -17.72 -18.95
N LEU A 109 -8.56 -18.56 -17.95
CA LEU A 109 -8.40 -18.26 -16.52
C LEU A 109 -6.94 -18.44 -16.04
N ILE A 110 -6.01 -17.80 -16.74
CA ILE A 110 -4.56 -17.87 -16.52
C ILE A 110 -3.89 -16.49 -16.69
N SER A 111 -2.66 -16.36 -16.21
CA SER A 111 -1.85 -15.14 -16.33
C SER A 111 -1.22 -14.94 -17.72
N ASP A 112 -1.02 -16.03 -18.48
CA ASP A 112 -0.24 -16.00 -19.72
C ASP A 112 -0.86 -15.14 -20.82
N THR A 113 -0.09 -14.14 -21.27
CA THR A 113 -0.45 -13.22 -22.33
C THR A 113 0.06 -13.65 -23.70
N SER A 114 0.75 -14.79 -23.79
CA SER A 114 1.23 -15.29 -25.08
C SER A 114 0.08 -15.53 -26.07
N GLY A 115 0.32 -15.13 -27.33
CA GLY A 115 -0.66 -15.27 -28.40
C GLY A 115 -1.90 -14.36 -28.30
N LEU A 116 -1.92 -13.38 -27.38
CA LEU A 116 -2.93 -12.33 -27.41
C LEU A 116 -2.71 -11.40 -28.62
N THR A 117 -3.81 -10.92 -29.20
CA THR A 117 -3.76 -9.91 -30.26
C THR A 117 -3.47 -8.52 -29.69
N GLN A 118 -3.07 -7.58 -30.55
CA GLN A 118 -2.87 -6.19 -30.15
C GLN A 118 -4.13 -5.60 -29.50
N ASP A 119 -5.31 -5.79 -30.11
CA ASP A 119 -6.58 -5.34 -29.55
C ASP A 119 -6.89 -5.93 -28.16
N GLN A 120 -6.48 -7.19 -27.91
CA GLN A 120 -6.65 -7.83 -26.60
C GLN A 120 -5.70 -7.25 -25.56
N LEU A 121 -4.47 -6.91 -25.93
CA LEU A 121 -3.52 -6.22 -25.06
C LEU A 121 -3.96 -4.79 -24.75
N GLU A 122 -4.50 -4.06 -25.72
CA GLU A 122 -5.08 -2.73 -25.52
C GLU A 122 -6.34 -2.80 -24.63
N SER A 123 -7.17 -3.82 -24.83
CA SER A 123 -8.31 -4.09 -23.96
C SER A 123 -7.88 -4.38 -22.53
N LEU A 124 -6.83 -5.19 -22.34
CA LEU A 124 -6.25 -5.47 -21.03
C LEU A 124 -5.82 -4.18 -20.35
N GLU A 125 -5.00 -3.36 -21.01
CA GLU A 125 -4.49 -2.10 -20.43
C GLU A 125 -5.64 -1.16 -20.05
N ARG A 126 -6.60 -0.96 -20.94
CA ARG A 126 -7.77 -0.10 -20.70
C ARG A 126 -8.58 -0.58 -19.49
N VAL A 127 -8.82 -1.88 -19.35
CA VAL A 127 -9.59 -2.42 -18.23
C VAL A 127 -8.77 -2.42 -16.94
N PHE A 128 -7.49 -2.78 -17.01
CA PHE A 128 -6.57 -2.75 -15.88
C PHE A 128 -6.48 -1.35 -15.26
N SER A 129 -6.17 -0.35 -16.06
CA SER A 129 -6.00 1.03 -15.61
C SER A 129 -7.34 1.73 -15.31
N GLY A 130 -8.32 1.60 -16.20
CA GLY A 130 -9.59 2.32 -16.11
C GLY A 130 -10.64 1.69 -15.19
N VAL A 131 -10.49 0.41 -14.82
CA VAL A 131 -11.43 -0.28 -13.93
C VAL A 131 -10.73 -0.74 -12.66
N TYR A 132 -9.71 -1.60 -12.76
CA TYR A 132 -9.16 -2.25 -11.58
C TYR A 132 -8.33 -1.30 -10.72
N LYS A 133 -7.33 -0.61 -11.29
CA LYS A 133 -6.54 0.41 -10.56
C LYS A 133 -7.41 1.54 -10.00
N ALA A 134 -8.46 1.94 -10.72
CA ALA A 134 -9.34 3.03 -10.31
C ALA A 134 -10.33 2.64 -9.19
N LYS A 135 -10.77 1.36 -9.14
CA LYS A 135 -11.89 0.94 -8.29
C LYS A 135 -11.47 0.14 -7.06
N TYR A 136 -10.38 -0.61 -7.14
CA TYR A 136 -10.01 -1.58 -6.11
C TYR A 136 -8.63 -1.29 -5.51
N PRO A 137 -8.45 -1.44 -4.19
CA PRO A 137 -7.15 -1.32 -3.56
C PRO A 137 -6.18 -2.38 -4.09
N ILE A 138 -4.93 -1.98 -4.31
CA ILE A 138 -3.83 -2.92 -4.55
C ILE A 138 -3.37 -3.43 -3.18
N VAL A 139 -3.30 -4.76 -3.03
CA VAL A 139 -2.90 -5.43 -1.78
C VAL A 139 -1.61 -6.25 -1.93
N GLY A 140 -1.01 -6.25 -3.11
CA GLY A 140 0.26 -6.90 -3.39
C GLY A 140 0.43 -7.27 -4.86
N TYR A 141 1.36 -8.17 -5.12
CA TYR A 141 1.75 -8.58 -6.48
C TYR A 141 1.95 -10.09 -6.54
N MET A 142 1.73 -10.66 -7.72
CA MET A 142 2.08 -12.04 -7.97
C MET A 142 3.61 -12.20 -7.91
N ALA A 143 4.08 -13.23 -7.21
CA ALA A 143 5.50 -13.42 -6.92
C ALA A 143 6.37 -13.47 -8.18
N TYR A 144 5.84 -14.01 -9.28
CA TYR A 144 6.56 -14.10 -10.55
C TYR A 144 6.92 -12.72 -11.15
N ARG A 145 6.26 -11.63 -10.73
CA ARG A 145 6.66 -10.28 -11.16
C ARG A 145 8.03 -9.90 -10.61
N LEU A 146 8.36 -10.35 -9.40
CA LEU A 146 9.59 -9.96 -8.70
C LEU A 146 10.65 -11.05 -8.68
N LEU A 147 10.24 -12.31 -8.84
CA LEU A 147 11.11 -13.47 -8.69
C LEU A 147 10.99 -14.37 -9.92
N LEU A 148 12.14 -14.82 -10.41
CA LEU A 148 12.20 -15.93 -11.36
C LEU A 148 11.91 -17.26 -10.64
N ALA A 149 11.74 -18.34 -11.41
CA ALA A 149 11.44 -19.66 -10.86
C ALA A 149 12.53 -20.21 -9.92
N ASP A 150 13.77 -19.74 -10.07
CA ASP A 150 14.90 -20.09 -9.21
C ASP A 150 15.00 -19.20 -7.94
N GLY A 151 14.06 -18.27 -7.75
CA GLY A 151 14.02 -17.35 -6.63
C GLY A 151 14.92 -16.12 -6.77
N SER A 152 15.63 -15.97 -7.89
CA SER A 152 16.40 -14.76 -8.17
C SER A 152 15.49 -13.58 -8.57
N PRO A 153 15.92 -12.32 -8.39
CA PRO A 153 15.13 -11.16 -8.80
C PRO A 153 14.83 -11.17 -10.30
N ASN A 154 13.59 -10.86 -10.68
CA ASN A 154 13.19 -10.66 -12.07
C ASN A 154 13.82 -9.35 -12.60
N PRO A 155 14.72 -9.40 -13.60
CA PRO A 155 15.37 -8.20 -14.13
C PRO A 155 14.42 -7.26 -14.87
N ASP A 156 13.28 -7.75 -15.35
CA ASP A 156 12.25 -6.95 -16.02
C ASP A 156 11.34 -6.22 -15.02
N PHE A 157 11.54 -6.44 -13.72
CA PHE A 157 10.79 -5.74 -12.69
C PHE A 157 11.29 -4.31 -12.51
N HIS A 158 10.39 -3.34 -12.68
CA HIS A 158 10.64 -1.94 -12.40
C HIS A 158 9.87 -1.48 -11.16
N PRO A 159 10.54 -1.22 -10.01
CA PRO A 159 9.88 -0.82 -8.75
C PRO A 159 9.08 0.47 -8.85
N GLU A 160 9.36 1.33 -9.83
CA GLU A 160 8.63 2.58 -10.04
C GLU A 160 7.17 2.33 -10.49
N GLU A 161 6.86 1.18 -11.09
CA GLU A 161 5.47 0.76 -11.38
C GLU A 161 4.61 0.64 -10.12
N LEU A 162 5.24 0.39 -8.96
CA LEU A 162 4.55 0.32 -7.67
C LEU A 162 4.06 1.69 -7.20
N LYS A 163 4.71 2.77 -7.63
CA LYS A 163 4.43 4.15 -7.16
C LYS A 163 3.38 4.88 -8.00
N GLU A 164 2.98 4.35 -9.15
CA GLU A 164 1.94 4.92 -10.04
C GLU A 164 0.50 4.74 -9.51
N THR A 165 0.31 4.80 -8.20
CA THR A 165 -1.01 4.83 -7.53
C THR A 165 -1.52 6.24 -7.27
N GLU A 166 -0.75 7.29 -7.62
CA GLU A 166 -1.26 8.66 -7.64
C GLU A 166 -2.35 8.77 -8.74
N PRO A 167 -3.57 9.23 -8.42
CA PRO A 167 -4.58 9.47 -9.44
C PRO A 167 -4.00 10.43 -10.47
N ARG A 168 -4.10 10.12 -11.76
CA ARG A 168 -4.00 11.16 -12.78
C ARG A 168 -5.13 12.15 -12.49
N GLU A 169 -4.81 13.28 -11.88
CA GLU A 169 -5.69 14.45 -11.93
C GLU A 169 -5.86 14.79 -13.42
N GLU A 170 -6.98 14.37 -13.99
CA GLU A 170 -7.41 14.84 -15.30
C GLU A 170 -7.69 16.35 -15.19
N LEU A 171 -6.92 17.13 -15.94
CA LEU A 171 -7.10 18.57 -16.16
C LEU A 171 -8.33 18.87 -17.01
#